data_AF-A0ABD6CXY6-F1
#
_entry.id   AF-A0ABD6CXY6-F1
#
_cell.length_a   1.000
_cell.length_b   1.000
_cell.length_c   1.000
_cell.angle_alpha   90.00
_cell.angle_beta   90.00
_cell.angle_gamma   90.00
#
_symmetry.space_group_name_H-M   'P 1'
#
loop_
_entity.id
_entity.type
_entity.pdbx_description
1 polymer ?
#
loop_
_entity_poly.entity_id
_entity_poly.type
_entity_poly.pdbx_seq_one_letter_code
_entity_poly.pdbx_strand_id
1 'polypeptide(L)' 'MPLTPETLTRHELVGLQTRVVESTNPDSVGIGGRVVDETMRTLVIEGDRVRRVPKQGTTFEFALPRT' A
#
# COMPACT_ATOMS: atom_id res chain seq x y z
N MET A 1 3.57 18.14 -9.74
CA MET A 1 3.91 16.78 -10.22
C MET A 1 2.63 15.95 -10.16
N PRO A 2 2.15 15.37 -11.28
CA PRO A 2 0.95 14.55 -11.28
C PRO A 2 1.19 13.25 -10.48
N LEU A 3 0.14 12.72 -9.87
CA LEU A 3 0.16 11.39 -9.27
C LEU A 3 0.08 10.34 -10.38
N THR A 4 1.21 9.71 -10.69
CA THR A 4 1.33 8.67 -11.72
C THR A 4 2.08 7.48 -11.13
N PRO A 5 2.09 6.30 -11.79
CA PRO A 5 2.87 5.16 -11.33
C PRO A 5 4.36 5.49 -11.08
N GLU A 6 4.95 6.33 -11.94
CA GLU A 6 6.37 6.71 -11.87
C GLU A 6 6.68 7.68 -10.71
N THR A 7 5.69 8.48 -10.29
CA THR A 7 5.86 9.50 -9.24
C THR A 7 5.29 9.06 -7.90
N LEU A 8 4.50 7.98 -7.84
CA LEU A 8 3.75 7.49 -6.68
C LEU A 8 4.53 7.53 -5.36
N THR A 9 5.77 7.02 -5.35
CA THR A 9 6.60 6.92 -4.14
C THR A 9 7.06 8.27 -3.58
N ARG A 10 6.81 9.36 -4.31
CA ARG A 10 7.10 10.74 -3.91
C ARG A 10 5.86 11.49 -3.42
N HIS A 11 4.71 10.82 -3.39
CA HIS A 11 3.43 11.36 -2.94
C HIS A 11 2.99 10.73 -1.61
N GLU A 12 1.99 11.35 -0.99
CA GLU A 12 1.28 10.78 0.15
C GLU A 12 0.60 9.47 -0.26
N LEU A 13 0.89 8.39 0.46
CA LEU A 13 0.26 7.08 0.24
C LEU A 13 -0.98 6.90 1.11
N VAL A 14 -1.07 7.61 2.25
CA VAL A 14 -2.25 7.57 3.11
C VAL A 14 -3.49 8.01 2.32
N GLY A 15 -4.49 7.15 2.37
CA GLY A 15 -5.78 7.35 1.72
C GLY A 15 -5.93 6.68 0.36
N LEU A 16 -4.85 6.17 -0.25
CA LEU A 16 -4.91 5.37 -1.46
C LEU A 16 -5.43 3.95 -1.16
N GLN A 17 -6.12 3.37 -2.13
CA GLN A 17 -6.48 1.95 -2.12
C GLN A 17 -5.28 1.13 -2.58
N THR A 18 -4.99 0.04 -1.86
CA THR A 18 -3.86 -0.85 -2.18
C THR A 18 -4.16 -2.31 -1.87
N ARG A 19 -3.42 -3.21 -2.50
CA ARG A 19 -3.37 -4.64 -2.19
C ARG A 19 -1.93 -5.15 -2.23
N VAL A 20 -1.60 -6.07 -1.34
CA VAL A 20 -0.37 -6.87 -1.40
C VAL A 20 -0.51 -7.95 -2.46
N VAL A 21 0.30 -7.87 -3.51
CA VAL A 21 0.29 -8.85 -4.62
C VAL A 21 1.40 -9.89 -4.48
N GLU A 22 2.50 -9.54 -3.80
CA GLU A 22 3.59 -10.47 -3.48
C GLU A 22 4.19 -10.10 -2.11
N SER A 23 4.68 -11.10 -1.37
CA SER A 23 5.41 -10.87 -0.12
C SER A 23 6.32 -12.04 0.24
N THR A 24 7.40 -11.75 0.97
CA THR A 24 8.24 -12.78 1.62
C THR A 24 7.49 -13.52 2.74
N ASN A 25 6.41 -12.93 3.26
CA ASN A 25 5.46 -13.63 4.13
C ASN A 25 4.17 -13.94 3.32
N PRO A 26 3.95 -15.22 2.92
CA PRO A 26 2.77 -15.60 2.14
C PRO A 26 1.42 -15.21 2.77
N ASP A 27 1.32 -15.15 4.10
CA ASP A 27 0.09 -14.76 4.81
C ASP A 27 -0.29 -13.27 4.63
N SER A 28 0.62 -12.49 4.04
CA SER A 28 0.38 -11.09 3.72
C SER A 28 -0.23 -10.90 2.34
N VAL A 29 -0.08 -11.87 1.43
CA VAL A 29 -0.63 -11.78 0.07
C VAL A 29 -2.16 -11.74 0.13
N GLY A 30 -2.75 -10.83 -0.65
CA GLY A 30 -4.18 -10.61 -0.68
C GLY A 30 -4.71 -9.64 0.38
N ILE A 31 -3.91 -9.23 1.38
CA ILE A 31 -4.25 -8.09 2.25
C ILE A 31 -4.50 -6.88 1.35
N GLY A 32 -5.67 -6.26 1.48
CA GLY A 32 -6.02 -5.08 0.70
C GLY A 32 -7.04 -4.21 1.41
N GLY A 33 -7.09 -2.96 0.99
CA GLY A 33 -7.90 -1.93 1.60
C GLY A 33 -7.28 -0.55 1.46
N ARG A 34 -7.70 0.38 2.31
CA ARG A 34 -7.20 1.76 2.30
C ARG A 34 -5.96 1.88 3.19
N VAL A 35 -4.93 2.59 2.72
CA VAL A 35 -3.83 2.99 3.61
C VAL A 35 -4.34 4.04 4.59
N VAL A 36 -4.20 3.78 5.89
CA VAL A 36 -4.66 4.69 6.97
C VAL A 36 -3.51 5.31 7.75
N ASP A 37 -2.32 4.71 7.70
CA ASP A 37 -1.10 5.24 8.31
C ASP A 37 0.12 4.70 7.56
N GLU A 38 1.21 5.47 7.60
CA GLU A 38 2.49 5.16 6.99
C GLU A 38 3.61 5.49 7.97
N THR A 39 4.49 4.52 8.21
CA THR A 39 5.76 4.77 8.89
C THR A 39 6.90 4.62 7.90
N MET A 40 8.14 4.87 8.35
CA MET A 40 9.34 4.63 7.53
C MET A 40 9.37 3.23 6.92
N ARG A 41 8.90 2.20 7.63
CA ARG A 41 9.07 0.79 7.25
C ARG A 41 7.78 0.03 7.00
N THR A 42 6.62 0.60 7.29
CA THR A 42 5.34 -0.11 7.21
C THR A 42 4.25 0.75 6.60
N LEU A 43 3.27 0.07 6.00
CA LEU A 43 1.95 0.63 5.72
C LEU A 43 0.93 -0.01 6.64
N VAL A 44 -0.02 0.77 7.15
CA VAL A 44 -1.20 0.27 7.86
C VAL A 44 -2.37 0.31 6.90
N ILE A 45 -2.95 -0.86 6.64
CA ILE A 45 -4.02 -1.07 5.67
C ILE A 45 -5.29 -1.44 6.44
N GLU A 46 -6.36 -0.68 6.21
CA GLU A 46 -7.70 -0.94 6.73
C GLU A 46 -8.54 -1.62 5.64
N GLY A 47 -8.83 -2.92 5.87
CA GLY A 47 -9.72 -3.73 5.05
C GLY A 47 -10.84 -4.34 5.90
N ASP A 48 -10.96 -5.67 5.90
CA ASP A 48 -11.81 -6.42 6.85
C ASP A 48 -11.37 -6.21 8.30
N ARG A 49 -10.07 -6.00 8.51
CA ARG A 49 -9.44 -5.58 9.76
C ARG A 49 -8.22 -4.71 9.46
N VAL A 50 -7.73 -4.00 10.48
CA VAL A 50 -6.50 -3.22 10.37
C VAL A 50 -5.28 -4.15 10.40
N ARG A 51 -4.42 -4.05 9.39
CA ARG A 51 -3.19 -4.83 9.26
C ARG A 51 -2.00 -3.89 9.03
N ARG A 52 -0.91 -4.12 9.75
CA ARG A 52 0.38 -3.45 9.50
C ARG A 52 1.26 -4.37 8.65
N VAL A 53 1.66 -3.89 7.48
CA VAL A 53 2.44 -4.66 6.49
C VAL A 53 3.80 -4.00 6.30
N PRO A 54 4.92 -4.76 6.34
CA PRO A 54 6.24 -4.21 6.08
C PRO A 54 6.39 -3.80 4.61
N LYS A 55 7.08 -2.69 4.35
CA LYS A 55 7.45 -2.25 3.00
C LYS A 55 8.49 -3.19 2.38
N GLN A 56 9.47 -3.59 3.17
CA GLN A 56 10.53 -4.48 2.72
C GLN A 56 9.98 -5.86 2.43
N GLY A 57 10.30 -6.40 1.26
CA GLY A 57 9.88 -7.73 0.85
C GLY A 57 8.39 -7.84 0.54
N THR A 58 7.71 -6.72 0.26
CA THR A 58 6.29 -6.69 -0.11
C THR A 58 6.10 -5.85 -1.36
N THR A 59 5.43 -6.40 -2.36
CA THR A 59 4.98 -5.68 -3.55
C THR A 59 3.53 -5.22 -3.32
N PHE A 60 3.31 -3.91 -3.38
CA PHE A 60 1.99 -3.29 -3.26
C PHE A 60 1.52 -2.82 -4.63
N GLU A 61 0.30 -3.17 -4.98
CA GLU A 61 -0.42 -2.59 -6.11
C GLU A 61 -1.30 -1.45 -5.59
N PHE A 62 -1.20 -0.26 -6.17
CA PHE A 62 -1.98 0.91 -5.78
C PHE A 62 -2.97 1.30 -6.88
N ALA A 63 -4.21 1.57 -6.49
CA ALA A 63 -5.19 2.17 -7.38
C ALA A 63 -5.04 3.70 -7.36
N LEU A 64 -4.62 4.27 -8.49
CA LEU A 64 -4.48 5.71 -8.65
C LEU A 64 -5.79 6.32 -9.20
N PRO A 65 -6.20 7.50 -8.70
CA PRO A 65 -7.32 8.22 -9.28
C PRO A 65 -6.98 8.59 -10.73
N ARG A 66 -7.94 8.41 -11.63
CA ARG A 66 -7.83 8.93 -13.00
C ARG A 66 -7.88 10.45 -12.90
N THR A 67 -6.74 11.11 -13.15
CA THR A 67 -6.64 12.56 -13.24
C THR A 67 -6.80 12.98 -14.69
#